data_AF-A0A5J9W3Q5-F1
#
_entry.id   AF-A0A5J9W3Q5-F1
#
_cell.length_a   1.000
_cell.length_b   1.000
_cell.length_c   1.000
_cell.angle_alpha   90.00
_cell.angle_beta   90.00
_cell.angle_gamma   90.00
#
_symmetry.space_group_name_H-M   'P 1'
#
loop_
_entity.id
_entity.type
_entity.pdbx_description
1 polymer ?
#
loop_
_entity_poly.entity_id
_entity_poly.type
_entity_poly.pdbx_seq_one_letter_code
_entity_poly.pdbx_strand_id
1 'polypeptide(L)'
;MLEVNIHGYSLHKGMGHDKFFSSGAVSVSGHNWEIRFYPDGYSVDDEATIQRYISVYLVLLSKGAQVRASCDISLIDHNTGKPSTTAMFMDCDELEASAYLLEDSLTIQCSVIVINDPVVLRYESLSDMQVPPSDLPKQLGRLLVKRVLV
;
A
#
# COMPACT_ATOMS: atom_id res chain seq x y z
N MET A 1 3.82 -8.26 -1.26
CA MET A 1 4.32 -7.65 -0.02
C MET A 1 5.80 -7.39 -0.22
N LEU A 2 6.25 -6.20 0.14
CA LEU A 2 7.66 -5.83 0.13
C LEU A 2 8.18 -5.86 1.56
N GLU A 3 9.44 -6.20 1.74
CA GLU A 3 10.10 -6.24 3.04
C GLU A 3 11.55 -5.77 2.91
N VAL A 4 12.03 -5.04 3.91
CA VAL A 4 13.45 -4.75 4.09
C VAL A 4 13.84 -5.02 5.54
N ASN A 5 14.93 -5.75 5.70
CA ASN A 5 15.52 -6.08 7.00
C ASN A 5 16.83 -5.30 7.14
N ILE A 6 16.95 -4.53 8.21
CA ILE A 6 18.14 -3.75 8.53
C ILE A 6 18.73 -4.36 9.79
N HIS A 7 20.01 -4.73 9.71
CA HIS A 7 20.80 -5.21 10.83
C HIS A 7 21.87 -4.19 11.14
N GLY A 8 22.21 -3.99 12.41
CA GLY A 8 23.22 -3.01 12.80
C GLY A 8 22.74 -1.57 12.58
N TYR A 9 21.46 -1.26 12.84
CA TYR A 9 20.87 0.08 12.62
C TYR A 9 21.73 1.20 13.19
N SER A 10 22.29 1.02 14.39
CA SER A 10 23.15 2.00 15.05
C SER A 10 24.40 2.38 14.24
N LEU A 11 24.93 1.46 13.43
CA LEU A 11 26.08 1.67 12.54
C LEU A 11 25.73 2.50 11.29
N HIS A 12 24.43 2.59 11.00
CA HIS A 12 23.90 3.23 9.79
C HIS A 12 23.36 4.64 10.07
N LYS A 13 23.38 5.08 11.32
CA LYS A 13 23.12 6.48 11.68
C LYS A 13 24.28 7.36 11.25
N GLY A 14 23.98 8.56 10.76
CA GLY A 14 24.98 9.50 10.27
C GLY A 14 25.61 9.12 8.92
N MET A 15 24.96 8.24 8.15
CA MET A 15 25.32 8.00 6.74
C MET A 15 25.07 9.24 5.88
N GLY A 16 24.24 10.16 6.37
CA GLY A 16 23.88 11.43 5.75
C GLY A 16 22.52 11.35 5.09
N HIS A 17 21.91 12.54 4.90
CA HIS A 17 20.64 12.66 4.22
C HIS A 17 20.69 12.01 2.82
N ASP A 18 19.55 11.47 2.40
CA ASP A 18 19.35 10.79 1.13
C ASP A 18 20.10 9.46 0.95
N LYS A 19 20.81 8.97 1.97
CA LYS A 19 21.31 7.58 2.00
C LYS A 19 20.20 6.66 2.49
N PHE A 20 20.00 5.54 1.79
CA PHE A 20 18.92 4.62 2.09
C PHE A 20 19.29 3.15 1.94
N PHE A 21 18.54 2.32 2.66
CA PHE A 21 18.42 0.88 2.44
C PHE A 21 17.22 0.62 1.53
N SER A 22 17.33 -0.38 0.64
CA SER A 22 16.24 -0.77 -0.25
C SER A 22 15.83 -2.21 -0.05
N SER A 23 14.54 -2.50 -0.21
CA SER A 23 14.02 -3.87 -0.31
C SER A 23 14.47 -4.62 -1.58
N GLY A 24 15.02 -3.88 -2.54
CA GLY A 24 15.10 -4.32 -3.92
C GLY A 24 13.75 -4.24 -4.63
N ALA A 25 13.79 -4.41 -5.96
CA ALA A 25 12.61 -4.29 -6.81
C ALA A 25 11.71 -5.53 -6.74
N VAL A 26 10.43 -5.33 -6.48
CA VAL A 26 9.39 -6.37 -6.47
C VAL A 26 8.29 -5.99 -7.45
N SER A 27 7.85 -6.94 -8.27
CA SER A 27 6.74 -6.74 -9.20
C SER A 27 5.39 -6.96 -8.51
N VAL A 28 4.53 -5.95 -8.55
CA VAL A 28 3.15 -5.99 -8.06
C VAL A 28 2.24 -5.46 -9.19
N SER A 29 1.33 -6.30 -9.66
CA SER A 29 0.41 -6.01 -10.78
C SER A 29 1.11 -5.49 -12.04
N GLY A 30 2.31 -6.03 -12.35
CA GLY A 30 3.08 -5.64 -13.54
C GLY A 30 3.92 -4.37 -13.39
N HIS A 31 3.94 -3.78 -12.19
CA HIS A 31 4.74 -2.61 -11.87
C HIS A 31 5.81 -2.96 -10.85
N ASN A 32 7.03 -2.45 -11.04
CA ASN A 32 8.12 -2.67 -10.11
C ASN A 32 8.09 -1.60 -9.02
N TRP A 33 8.19 -2.05 -7.78
CA TRP A 33 8.18 -1.21 -6.59
C TRP A 33 9.36 -1.54 -5.69
N GLU A 34 9.81 -0.59 -4.89
CA GLU A 34 10.76 -0.83 -3.80
C GLU A 34 10.41 0.01 -2.56
N ILE A 35 10.76 -0.49 -1.39
CA ILE A 35 10.83 0.31 -0.16
C ILE A 35 12.19 0.98 -0.13
N ARG A 36 12.24 2.27 0.25
CA ARG A 36 13.47 2.98 0.63
C ARG A 36 13.36 3.46 2.06
N PHE A 37 14.31 3.07 2.89
CA PHE A 37 14.42 3.48 4.29
C PHE A 37 15.64 4.40 4.48
N TYR A 38 15.39 5.61 4.96
CA TYR A 38 16.41 6.63 5.22
C TYR A 38 16.56 6.80 6.74
N PRO A 39 17.66 6.32 7.35
CA PRO A 39 17.87 6.40 8.79
C PRO A 39 18.09 7.85 9.28
N ASP A 40 18.64 8.71 8.43
CA ASP A 40 18.89 10.13 8.74
C ASP A 40 17.84 11.07 8.09
N GLY A 41 16.72 10.50 7.64
CA GLY A 41 15.67 11.22 6.94
C GLY A 41 16.00 11.55 5.48
N TYR A 42 15.01 12.14 4.80
CA TYR A 42 15.10 12.58 3.41
C TYR A 42 14.95 14.11 3.41
N SER A 43 16.02 14.85 3.10
CA SER A 43 16.01 16.31 3.18
C SER A 43 15.73 16.90 1.81
N VAL A 44 14.57 17.55 1.63
CA VAL A 44 14.34 18.32 0.40
C VAL A 44 14.61 19.81 0.62
N ASP A 45 14.27 20.40 1.77
CA ASP A 45 14.58 21.80 2.12
C ASP A 45 14.11 22.10 3.57
N ASP A 46 14.94 21.90 4.61
CA ASP A 46 14.98 22.70 5.86
C ASP A 46 15.99 22.11 6.88
N GLU A 47 16.95 22.93 7.31
CA GLU A 47 18.28 22.46 7.76
C GLU A 47 18.44 22.16 9.27
N ALA A 48 17.37 22.10 10.08
CA ALA A 48 17.54 21.90 11.54
C ALA A 48 16.52 21.00 12.25
N THR A 49 15.33 20.78 11.69
CA THR A 49 14.23 20.04 12.35
C THR A 49 14.06 18.61 11.86
N ILE A 50 14.69 18.23 10.73
CA ILE A 50 14.55 16.91 10.10
C ILE A 50 15.60 15.91 10.61
N GLN A 51 16.63 16.37 11.34
CA GLN A 51 17.74 15.53 11.82
C GLN A 51 17.34 14.44 12.84
N ARG A 52 16.07 14.37 13.26
CA ARG A 52 15.57 13.39 14.23
C ARG A 52 14.51 12.45 13.70
N TYR A 53 14.21 12.45 12.41
CA TYR A 53 13.20 11.55 11.86
C TYR A 53 13.80 10.55 10.89
N ILE A 54 13.48 9.27 11.10
CA ILE A 54 13.60 8.28 10.04
C ILE A 54 12.49 8.50 9.01
N SER A 55 12.74 8.12 7.76
CA SER A 55 11.70 8.14 6.73
C SER A 55 11.68 6.87 5.88
N VAL A 56 10.48 6.44 5.51
CA VAL A 56 10.25 5.26 4.68
C VAL A 56 9.36 5.64 3.50
N TYR A 57 9.83 5.35 2.29
CA TYR A 57 9.10 5.61 1.06
C TYR A 57 8.84 4.34 0.29
N LEU A 58 7.65 4.24 -0.31
CA LEU A 58 7.36 3.30 -1.38
C LEU A 58 7.61 3.99 -2.73
N VAL A 59 8.47 3.41 -3.56
CA VAL A 59 8.89 3.99 -4.83
C VAL A 59 8.43 3.13 -5.99
N LEU A 60 7.73 3.74 -6.96
CA LEU A 60 7.41 3.14 -8.25
C LEU A 60 8.62 3.24 -9.19
N LEU A 61 9.20 2.10 -9.56
CA LEU A 61 10.39 2.02 -10.41
C LEU A 61 10.06 1.94 -11.91
N SER A 62 8.82 1.59 -12.26
CA SER A 62 8.38 1.51 -13.66
C SER A 62 8.38 2.90 -14.31
N LYS A 63 9.43 3.19 -15.10
CA LYS A 63 9.60 4.49 -15.78
C LYS A 63 8.40 4.83 -16.65
N GLY A 64 7.90 6.06 -16.49
CA GLY A 64 6.77 6.57 -17.26
C GLY A 64 5.41 5.95 -16.89
N ALA A 65 5.36 5.02 -15.93
CA ALA A 65 4.10 4.50 -15.43
C ALA A 65 3.47 5.49 -14.45
N GLN A 66 2.17 5.70 -14.59
CA GLN A 66 1.33 6.36 -13.61
C GLN A 66 0.28 5.37 -13.17
N VAL A 67 0.26 5.04 -11.88
CA VAL A 67 -0.65 4.04 -11.31
C VAL A 67 -1.32 4.61 -10.07
N ARG A 68 -2.55 4.18 -9.82
CA ARG A 68 -3.24 4.46 -8.56
C ARG A 68 -2.99 3.27 -7.65
N ALA A 69 -2.52 3.51 -6.42
CA ALA A 69 -2.26 2.44 -5.47
C ALA A 69 -2.59 2.89 -4.04
N SER A 70 -2.96 1.92 -3.21
CA SER A 70 -2.98 2.07 -1.75
C SER A 70 -1.80 1.31 -1.18
N CYS A 71 -1.19 1.84 -0.12
CA CYS A 71 -0.13 1.13 0.58
C CYS A 71 -0.21 1.31 2.09
N ASP A 72 0.14 0.25 2.80
CA ASP A 72 0.31 0.24 4.24
C ASP A 72 1.76 -0.10 4.53
N ILE A 73 2.49 0.81 5.18
CA ILE A 73 3.88 0.64 5.58
C ILE A 73 3.93 0.51 7.10
N SER A 74 4.57 -0.55 7.59
CA SER A 74 4.64 -0.87 9.01
C SER A 74 6.04 -1.31 9.42
N LEU A 75 6.42 -0.97 10.65
CA LEU A 75 7.51 -1.59 11.37
C LEU A 75 6.99 -2.86 12.07
N ILE A 76 7.79 -3.91 12.11
CA ILE A 76 7.40 -5.17 12.75
C ILE A 76 8.01 -5.25 14.14
N ASP A 77 7.17 -5.43 15.15
CA ASP A 77 7.62 -5.75 16.50
C ASP A 77 8.15 -7.18 16.50
N HIS A 78 9.45 -7.36 16.70
CA HIS A 78 10.10 -8.68 16.65
C HIS A 78 9.71 -9.59 17.82
N ASN A 79 9.21 -9.04 18.93
CA ASN A 79 8.73 -9.84 20.06
C ASN A 79 7.35 -10.45 19.78
N THR A 80 6.47 -9.69 19.11
CA THR A 80 5.06 -10.07 18.93
C THR A 80 4.70 -10.45 17.49
N GLY A 81 5.55 -10.14 16.53
CA GLY A 81 5.28 -10.25 15.09
C GLY A 81 4.22 -9.29 14.57
N LYS A 82 3.79 -8.30 15.36
CA LYS A 82 2.70 -7.40 14.98
C LYS A 82 3.24 -6.17 14.23
N PRO A 83 2.53 -5.72 13.18
CA PRO A 83 2.85 -4.49 12.49
C PRO A 83 2.44 -3.26 13.30
N SER A 84 3.21 -2.18 13.18
CA SER A 84 2.81 -0.84 13.61
C SER A 84 1.65 -0.32 12.75
N THR A 85 0.88 0.65 13.29
CA THR A 85 -0.23 1.28 12.57
C THR A 85 0.24 2.10 11.35
N THR A 86 1.44 2.70 11.42
CA THR A 86 2.13 3.32 10.28
C THR A 86 3.62 3.50 10.61
N ALA A 87 4.46 3.59 9.59
CA ALA A 87 5.91 3.76 9.73
C ALA A 87 6.54 4.71 8.69
N MET A 88 5.74 5.51 7.97
CA MET A 88 6.28 6.42 6.94
C MET A 88 7.28 7.43 7.50
N PHE A 89 7.02 7.93 8.71
CA PHE A 89 7.86 8.85 9.46
C PHE A 89 7.76 8.50 10.94
N MET A 90 8.91 8.41 11.62
CA MET A 90 9.00 8.14 13.05
C MET A 90 10.20 8.88 13.62
N ASP A 91 10.07 9.43 14.82
CA ASP A 91 11.19 10.05 15.52
C ASP A 91 12.24 8.98 15.88
N CYS A 92 13.53 9.32 15.73
CA CYS A 92 14.63 8.40 15.98
C CYS A 92 14.67 7.96 17.44
N ASP A 93 14.42 8.87 18.39
CA ASP A 93 14.39 8.53 19.81
C ASP A 93 13.17 7.63 20.12
N GLU A 94 12.03 7.87 19.46
CA GLU A 94 10.86 6.99 19.55
C GLU A 94 11.15 5.59 19.02
N LEU A 95 11.78 5.49 17.84
CA LEU A 95 12.17 4.20 17.26
C LEU A 95 13.13 3.45 18.18
N GLU A 96 14.13 4.14 18.73
CA GLU A 96 15.14 3.57 19.62
C GLU A 96 14.56 3.13 20.97
N ALA A 97 13.50 3.77 21.44
CA ALA A 97 12.76 3.38 22.64
C ALA A 97 11.68 2.31 22.37
N SER A 98 11.39 1.99 21.11
CA SER A 98 10.31 1.09 20.71
C SER A 98 10.73 -0.39 20.70
N ALA A 99 9.73 -1.28 20.69
CA ALA A 99 9.96 -2.71 20.46
C ALA A 99 10.25 -3.06 18.99
N TYR A 100 10.21 -2.08 18.08
CA TYR A 100 10.48 -2.29 16.65
C TYR A 100 11.98 -2.36 16.33
N LEU A 101 12.81 -1.77 17.19
CA LEU A 101 14.27 -1.92 17.14
C LEU A 101 14.69 -2.93 18.21
N LEU A 102 14.98 -4.16 17.80
CA LEU A 102 15.40 -5.23 18.69
C LEU A 102 16.76 -5.78 18.26
N GLU A 103 17.69 -5.92 19.21
CA GLU A 103 19.06 -6.38 18.93
C GLU A 103 19.72 -5.63 17.76
N ASP A 104 19.54 -4.31 17.74
CA ASP A 104 20.04 -3.41 16.69
C ASP A 104 19.54 -3.75 15.28
N SER A 105 18.39 -4.42 15.19
CA SER A 105 17.76 -4.82 13.95
C SER A 105 16.32 -4.34 13.89
N LEU A 106 15.84 -4.01 12.69
CA LEU A 106 14.47 -3.63 12.44
C LEU A 106 13.99 -4.17 11.10
N THR A 107 12.69 -4.45 11.02
CA THR A 107 12.03 -4.94 9.80
C THR A 107 10.93 -3.99 9.40
N ILE A 108 10.95 -3.58 8.14
CA ILE A 108 9.91 -2.75 7.54
C ILE A 108 9.19 -3.58 6.48
N GLN A 109 7.87 -3.59 6.55
CA GLN A 109 7.01 -4.24 5.56
C GLN A 109 6.11 -3.23 4.88
N CYS A 110 5.78 -3.51 3.61
CA CYS A 110 4.79 -2.76 2.87
C CYS A 110 3.83 -3.69 2.11
N SER A 111 2.53 -3.50 2.36
CA SER A 111 1.48 -4.06 1.53
C SER A 111 1.07 -3.05 0.47
N VAL A 112 1.08 -3.45 -0.81
CA VAL A 112 0.76 -2.57 -1.94
C VAL A 112 -0.41 -3.17 -2.71
N ILE A 113 -1.44 -2.35 -2.94
CA ILE A 113 -2.62 -2.70 -3.71
C ILE A 113 -2.72 -1.73 -4.87
N VAL A 114 -2.50 -2.22 -6.10
CA VAL A 114 -2.70 -1.42 -7.32
C VAL A 114 -4.20 -1.39 -7.65
N ILE A 115 -4.74 -0.18 -7.74
CA ILE A 115 -6.16 0.08 -7.98
C ILE A 115 -6.34 0.31 -9.48
N ASN A 116 -6.90 -0.69 -10.16
CA ASN A 116 -7.26 -0.58 -11.57
C ASN A 116 -8.58 0.16 -11.72
N ASP A 117 -8.72 0.88 -12.84
CA ASP A 117 -10.01 1.45 -13.19
C ASP A 117 -11.04 0.35 -13.43
N PRO A 118 -12.30 0.55 -12.97
CA PRO A 118 -13.34 -0.42 -13.21
C PRO A 118 -13.57 -0.54 -14.71
N VAL A 119 -13.37 -1.74 -15.25
CA VAL A 119 -13.77 -2.07 -16.62
C VAL A 119 -15.29 -2.13 -16.65
N VAL A 120 -15.91 -0.99 -16.92
CA VAL A 120 -17.34 -0.96 -17.26
C VAL A 120 -17.45 -1.57 -18.64
N LEU A 121 -17.82 -2.85 -18.71
CA LEU A 121 -18.29 -3.45 -19.95
C LEU A 121 -19.55 -2.69 -20.37
N ARG A 122 -19.37 -1.63 -21.16
CA ARG A 122 -20.45 -1.15 -22.02
C ARG A 122 -20.67 -2.29 -23.00
N TYR A 123 -21.80 -2.99 -22.88
CA TYR A 123 -22.31 -3.62 -24.07
C TYR A 123 -22.48 -2.47 -25.08
N GLU A 124 -21.65 -2.43 -26.11
CA GLU A 124 -22.06 -1.69 -27.28
C GLU A 124 -23.35 -2.38 -27.70
N SER A 125 -24.44 -1.62 -27.66
CA SER A 125 -25.72 -2.03 -28.20
C SER A 125 -25.53 -2.24 -29.70
N LEU A 126 -24.94 -3.36 -30.08
CA LEU A 126 -24.95 -3.82 -31.44
C LEU A 126 -26.38 -4.24 -31.71
N SER A 127 -26.97 -3.55 -32.68
CA SER A 127 -28.28 -3.78 -33.30
C SER A 127 -29.42 -3.00 -32.68
N ASP A 128 -30.04 -2.23 -33.56
CA ASP A 128 -31.45 -1.83 -33.63
C ASP A 128 -32.39 -3.07 -33.61
N MET A 129 -32.20 -3.98 -32.66
CA MET A 129 -33.18 -5.02 -32.36
C MET A 129 -34.18 -4.40 -31.40
N GLN A 130 -35.40 -4.15 -31.88
CA GLN A 130 -36.54 -3.92 -31.02
C GLN A 130 -36.74 -5.14 -30.12
N VAL A 131 -36.13 -5.11 -28.94
CA VAL A 131 -36.38 -6.09 -27.90
C VAL A 131 -37.77 -5.76 -27.34
N PRO A 132 -38.75 -6.69 -27.44
CA PRO A 132 -40.06 -6.46 -26.86
C PRO A 132 -39.90 -6.19 -25.36
N PRO A 133 -40.66 -5.22 -24.81
CA PRO A 133 -40.55 -4.85 -23.41
C PRO A 133 -40.72 -6.09 -22.52
N SER A 134 -39.85 -6.21 -21.51
CA SER A 134 -39.83 -7.38 -20.64
C SER A 134 -41.17 -7.56 -19.93
N ASP A 135 -41.78 -8.73 -20.11
CA ASP A 135 -43.01 -9.13 -19.41
C ASP A 135 -42.72 -9.76 -18.04
N LEU A 136 -41.47 -9.74 -17.57
CA LEU A 136 -41.07 -10.27 -16.24
C LEU A 136 -41.90 -9.67 -15.08
N PRO A 137 -42.16 -8.35 -15.03
CA PRO A 137 -42.99 -7.77 -13.97
C PRO A 137 -44.41 -8.33 -13.97
N LYS A 138 -44.97 -8.61 -15.16
CA LYS A 138 -46.31 -9.20 -15.31
C LYS A 138 -46.32 -10.68 -14.94
N GLN A 139 -45.26 -11.44 -15.30
CA GLN A 139 -45.14 -12.84 -14.92
C GLN A 139 -44.92 -13.01 -13.41
N LEU A 140 -44.12 -12.14 -12.78
CA LEU A 140 -43.95 -12.11 -11.33
C LEU A 140 -45.26 -11.73 -10.61
N GLY A 141 -45.99 -10.75 -11.13
CA GLY A 141 -47.33 -10.41 -10.63
C GLY A 141 -48.29 -11.60 -10.66
N ARG A 142 -48.29 -12.38 -11.75
CA ARG A 142 -49.13 -13.60 -11.86
C ARG A 142 -48.71 -14.72 -10.90
N LEU A 143 -47.45 -14.82 -10.52
CA LEU A 143 -46.96 -15.81 -9.55
C LEU A 143 -47.32 -15.43 -8.11
N LEU A 144 -47.29 -14.13 -7.79
CA LEU A 144 -47.66 -13.63 -6.45
C LEU A 144 -49.17 -13.65 -6.22
N VAL A 145 -49.99 -13.49 -7.27
CA VAL A 145 -51.46 -13.57 -7.17
C VAL A 145 -51.95 -15.02 -6.99
N LYS A 146 -51.16 -16.04 -7.35
CA LYS A 146 -51.53 -17.46 -7.17
C LYS A 146 -51.32 -18.02 -5.76
N ARG A 147 -50.96 -17.19 -4.77
CA ARG A 147 -50.85 -17.59 -3.36
C ARG A 147 -51.51 -16.59 -2.40
N VAL A 148 -52.80 -16.34 -2.57
CA VAL A 148 -53.71 -16.06 -1.45
C VAL A 148 -55.04 -16.77 -1.72
N LEU A 149 -55.10 -18.05 -1.38
CA LEU A 149 -56.35 -18.72 -1.01
C LEU A 149 -56.06 -19.42 0.33
N VAL A 150 -56.47 -18.76 1.41
CA VAL A 150 -57.03 -19.37 2.61
C VAL A 150 -58.29 -18.58 2.92
#